data_AF-A0A835XIA2-F1
#
_entry.id   AF-A0A835XIA2-F1
#
_cell.length_a   1.000
_cell.length_b   1.000
_cell.length_c   1.000
_cell.angle_alpha   90.00
_cell.angle_beta   90.00
_cell.angle_gamma   90.00
#
_symmetry.space_group_name_H-M   'P 1'
#
loop_
_entity.id
_entity.type
_entity.pdbx_description
1 polymer ?
#
loop_
_entity_poly.entity_id
_entity_poly.type
_entity_poly.pdbx_seq_one_letter_code
_entity_poly.pdbx_strand_id
1 'polypeptide(L)'
;MKQWLMREGMWLPANYTGPLRATHVFLDGGKAHVPHQRVPEFLAEYASRIEARAPPHDLLCVVERLAACEATGGRFKMFMDVDLKASDVPTPPADADLHHLARCILSCAPLSLRRGAVIVCKSTSATSATTKTGLHLVWQDVHVTASEAQALVGITTSNLAHDVTASMMAVDWGAALDGSVYRNSGLRMTFSSKGPRAPTPSMYLPWMVVTFSVSDMSEVDPDVEIINDPWSDVLTWVRRCSIIPDEVKASAVDAGPAEPARSHESDTRIIDGVDAALQGVLSGTPYEGVRYRVGARKENTMFIMLDSKFCHNVNREHKSNNVYLIVTKRNVQQACFCWCADTGCAEARHVVAGEGNALSAAIFGSSSMPTRARARSTNVAAVVMPSTTSHAIECLAARIKRQRLSN
;
A
#
# COMPACT_ATOMS: atom_id res chain seq x y z
N MET A 1 18.60 -27.06 -6.93
CA MET A 1 17.16 -26.78 -6.73
C MET A 1 16.24 -27.58 -7.67
N LYS A 2 16.18 -27.30 -8.98
CA LYS A 2 15.22 -27.99 -9.89
C LYS A 2 15.37 -29.52 -9.90
N GLN A 3 16.61 -30.03 -9.95
CA GLN A 3 16.88 -31.47 -9.86
C GLN A 3 16.42 -32.08 -8.53
N TRP A 4 16.60 -31.37 -7.41
CA TRP A 4 16.10 -31.79 -6.10
C TRP A 4 14.57 -31.90 -6.15
N LEU A 5 13.87 -30.84 -6.61
CA LEU A 5 12.41 -30.86 -6.76
C LEU A 5 11.91 -32.02 -7.64
N MET A 6 12.62 -32.34 -8.73
CA MET A 6 12.27 -33.48 -9.60
C MET A 6 12.43 -34.82 -8.89
N ARG A 7 13.57 -35.03 -8.20
CA ARG A 7 13.85 -36.25 -7.44
C ARG A 7 12.84 -36.46 -6.31
N GLU A 8 12.44 -35.37 -5.67
CA GLU A 8 11.48 -35.37 -4.57
C GLU A 8 10.01 -35.42 -5.02
N GLY A 9 9.74 -35.53 -6.33
CA GLY A 9 8.38 -35.61 -6.89
C GLY A 9 7.56 -34.31 -6.77
N MET A 10 8.21 -33.18 -6.49
CA MET A 10 7.56 -31.86 -6.29
C MET A 10 7.58 -30.99 -7.57
N TRP A 11 8.27 -31.42 -8.62
CA TRP A 11 8.32 -30.72 -9.91
C TRP A 11 7.07 -30.95 -10.74
N LEU A 12 6.48 -29.89 -11.27
CA LEU A 12 5.35 -29.96 -12.20
C LEU A 12 5.86 -29.85 -13.65
N PRO A 13 5.67 -30.88 -14.49
CA PRO A 13 6.07 -30.82 -15.90
C PRO A 13 5.28 -29.75 -16.67
N ALA A 14 5.82 -29.28 -17.80
CA ALA A 14 5.25 -28.17 -18.56
C ALA A 14 3.78 -28.38 -18.97
N ASN A 15 3.40 -29.62 -19.28
CA ASN A 15 2.06 -30.02 -19.70
C ASN A 15 1.24 -30.65 -18.56
N TYR A 16 1.58 -30.35 -17.30
CA TYR A 16 0.84 -30.87 -16.16
C TYR A 16 -0.61 -30.34 -16.15
N THR A 17 -1.58 -31.25 -16.20
CA THR A 17 -3.02 -30.98 -16.17
C THR A 17 -3.72 -31.51 -14.91
N GLY A 18 -2.95 -32.01 -13.94
CA GLY A 18 -3.50 -32.59 -12.71
C GLY A 18 -4.00 -31.53 -11.71
N PRO A 19 -4.55 -31.96 -10.56
CA PRO A 19 -5.22 -31.08 -9.60
C PRO A 19 -4.27 -30.19 -8.80
N LEU A 20 -3.00 -30.61 -8.65
CA LEU A 20 -2.00 -29.85 -7.89
C LEU A 20 -1.74 -28.46 -8.48
N ARG A 21 -1.78 -27.45 -7.62
CA ARG A 21 -1.47 -26.07 -8.00
C ARG A 21 0.00 -25.76 -7.79
N ALA A 22 0.57 -24.95 -8.68
CA ALA A 22 1.94 -24.49 -8.56
C ALA A 22 2.08 -23.54 -7.37
N THR A 23 2.77 -24.00 -6.33
CA THR A 23 3.15 -23.21 -5.15
C THR A 23 4.36 -22.31 -5.43
N HIS A 24 5.24 -22.73 -6.34
CA HIS A 24 6.44 -22.00 -6.72
C HIS A 24 6.57 -21.99 -8.24
N VAL A 25 6.98 -20.86 -8.80
CA VAL A 25 7.24 -20.69 -10.24
C VAL A 25 8.65 -20.18 -10.44
N PHE A 26 9.30 -20.70 -11.48
CA PHE A 26 10.64 -20.33 -11.87
C PHE A 26 10.59 -19.38 -13.07
N LEU A 27 11.13 -18.17 -12.95
CA LEU A 27 11.15 -17.14 -14.00
C LEU A 27 12.03 -17.54 -15.19
N ASP A 28 13.01 -18.41 -14.96
CA ASP A 28 13.80 -19.08 -15.98
C ASP A 28 13.14 -20.38 -16.50
N GLY A 29 11.88 -20.61 -16.13
CA GLY A 29 11.04 -21.70 -16.61
C GLY A 29 10.85 -22.84 -15.62
N GLY A 30 9.61 -23.31 -15.53
CA GLY A 30 9.19 -24.45 -14.72
C GLY A 30 8.38 -24.08 -13.48
N LYS A 31 7.78 -25.09 -12.86
CA LYS A 31 6.83 -24.93 -11.75
C LYS A 31 7.02 -26.07 -10.75
N ALA A 32 6.72 -25.80 -9.49
CA ALA A 32 6.76 -26.80 -8.43
C ALA A 32 5.54 -26.71 -7.51
N HIS A 33 5.11 -27.88 -7.03
CA HIS A 33 4.18 -28.03 -5.95
C HIS A 33 4.94 -28.54 -4.73
N VAL A 34 5.14 -27.67 -3.74
CA VAL A 34 5.79 -27.96 -2.47
C VAL A 34 4.69 -28.06 -1.43
N PRO A 35 4.42 -29.25 -0.87
CA PRO A 35 3.46 -29.41 0.21
C PRO A 35 3.84 -28.52 1.40
N HIS A 36 2.85 -27.99 2.10
CA HIS A 36 3.09 -27.07 3.23
C HIS A 36 4.06 -27.65 4.28
N GLN A 37 3.94 -28.94 4.59
CA GLN A 37 4.82 -29.63 5.55
C GLN A 37 6.29 -29.69 5.12
N ARG A 38 6.56 -29.57 3.81
CA ARG A 38 7.90 -29.62 3.23
C ARG A 38 8.47 -28.24 2.89
N VAL A 39 7.75 -27.17 3.22
CA VAL A 39 8.25 -25.79 3.06
C VAL A 39 9.56 -25.59 3.83
N PRO A 40 9.74 -26.06 5.09
CA PRO A 40 11.02 -25.94 5.79
C PRO A 40 12.19 -26.61 5.05
N GLU A 41 11.98 -27.80 4.46
CA GLU A 41 12.99 -28.49 3.65
C GLU A 41 13.30 -27.72 2.36
N PHE A 42 12.27 -27.21 1.69
CA PHE A 42 12.42 -26.41 0.49
C PHE A 42 13.23 -25.14 0.75
N LEU A 43 12.94 -24.42 1.83
CA LEU A 43 13.66 -23.19 2.19
C LEU A 43 15.12 -23.50 2.58
N ALA A 44 15.37 -24.60 3.28
CA ALA A 44 16.73 -25.06 3.61
C ALA A 44 17.54 -25.41 2.36
N GLU A 45 16.95 -26.18 1.43
CA GLU A 45 17.59 -26.49 0.15
C GLU A 45 17.81 -25.20 -0.67
N TYR A 46 16.82 -24.29 -0.72
CA TYR A 46 16.94 -23.01 -1.42
C TYR A 46 18.10 -22.17 -0.88
N ALA A 47 18.20 -22.02 0.45
CA ALA A 47 19.27 -21.29 1.12
C ALA A 47 20.65 -21.93 0.87
N SER A 48 20.75 -23.25 1.02
CA SER A 48 22.01 -23.98 0.75
C SER A 48 22.50 -23.78 -0.68
N ARG A 49 21.58 -23.68 -1.66
CA ARG A 49 21.96 -23.38 -3.05
C ARG A 49 22.42 -21.95 -3.25
N ILE A 50 21.93 -20.99 -2.47
CA ILE A 50 22.41 -19.61 -2.50
C ILE A 50 23.82 -19.54 -1.90
N GLU A 51 24.02 -20.15 -0.73
CA GLU A 51 25.30 -20.15 0.00
C GLU A 51 26.41 -20.88 -0.77
N ALA A 52 26.09 -21.97 -1.45
CA ALA A 52 27.06 -22.76 -2.21
C ALA A 52 27.54 -22.08 -3.51
N ARG A 53 27.06 -20.88 -3.87
CA ARG A 53 27.30 -20.27 -5.19
C ARG A 53 28.03 -18.93 -5.07
N ALA A 54 29.10 -18.79 -5.84
CA ALA A 54 29.60 -17.49 -6.25
C ALA A 54 28.78 -16.99 -7.46
N PRO A 55 28.25 -15.75 -7.45
CA PRO A 55 27.74 -15.09 -8.66
C PRO A 55 28.79 -15.20 -9.80
N PRO A 56 28.40 -15.28 -11.09
CA PRO A 56 27.08 -14.99 -11.65
C PRO A 56 26.34 -16.15 -12.36
N HIS A 57 26.84 -17.40 -12.35
CA HIS A 57 26.44 -18.40 -13.37
C HIS A 57 25.29 -19.35 -13.02
N ASP A 58 24.67 -19.26 -11.86
CA ASP A 58 23.52 -20.11 -11.52
C ASP A 58 22.58 -19.34 -10.59
N LEU A 59 21.82 -18.41 -11.17
CA LEU A 59 20.88 -17.57 -10.43
C LEU A 59 19.56 -18.30 -10.24
N LEU A 60 19.14 -18.49 -8.99
CA LEU A 60 17.80 -18.96 -8.71
C LEU A 60 16.78 -17.87 -9.06
N CYS A 61 15.67 -18.30 -9.64
CA CYS A 61 14.67 -17.41 -10.24
C CYS A 61 13.27 -17.75 -9.73
N VAL A 62 13.07 -17.81 -8.42
CA VAL A 62 11.89 -18.37 -7.76
C VAL A 62 10.90 -17.28 -7.30
N VAL A 63 9.62 -17.55 -7.53
CA VAL A 63 8.48 -16.80 -7.01
C VAL A 63 7.61 -17.74 -6.18
N GLU A 64 7.30 -17.36 -4.94
CA GLU A 64 6.32 -18.02 -4.08
C GLU A 64 4.92 -17.54 -4.47
N ARG A 65 3.99 -18.45 -4.73
CA ARG A 65 2.61 -18.12 -5.11
C ARG A 65 1.66 -18.24 -3.93
N LEU A 66 0.57 -17.47 -3.98
CA LEU A 66 -0.49 -17.56 -2.95
C LEU A 66 -1.10 -18.96 -2.82
N ALA A 67 -1.04 -19.78 -3.88
CA ALA A 67 -1.45 -21.19 -3.84
C ALA A 67 -0.65 -22.03 -2.82
N ALA A 68 0.56 -21.60 -2.43
CA ALA A 68 1.32 -22.24 -1.36
C ALA A 68 0.65 -22.11 0.02
N CYS A 69 -0.30 -21.19 0.15
CA CYS A 69 -1.02 -20.88 1.39
C CYS A 69 -2.43 -21.48 1.41
N GLU A 70 -2.77 -22.44 0.54
CA GLU A 70 -4.08 -23.10 0.59
C GLU A 70 -4.28 -23.90 1.90
N ALA A 71 -3.21 -24.51 2.41
CA ALA A 71 -3.22 -25.24 3.67
C ALA A 71 -3.50 -24.35 4.90
N THR A 72 -3.24 -23.04 4.80
CA THR A 72 -3.51 -22.03 5.84
C THR A 72 -4.84 -21.30 5.61
N GLY A 73 -5.76 -21.90 4.84
CA GLY A 73 -7.05 -21.27 4.50
C GLY A 73 -6.91 -20.07 3.54
N GLY A 74 -5.84 -20.04 2.74
CA GLY A 74 -5.53 -18.93 1.85
C GLY A 74 -4.89 -17.72 2.54
N ARG A 75 -4.45 -17.88 3.81
CA ARG A 75 -3.82 -16.81 4.59
C ARG A 75 -2.29 -16.85 4.44
N PHE A 76 -1.68 -15.72 4.13
CA PHE A 76 -0.24 -15.56 3.91
C PHE A 76 0.31 -14.39 4.74
N LYS A 77 1.62 -14.34 4.98
CA LYS A 77 2.29 -13.19 5.59
C LYS A 77 2.06 -11.96 4.70
N MET A 78 1.49 -10.89 5.26
CA MET A 78 1.23 -9.67 4.51
C MET A 78 2.55 -9.17 3.89
N PHE A 79 2.49 -8.76 2.64
CA PHE A 79 3.63 -8.18 1.96
C PHE A 79 3.21 -6.97 1.12
N MET A 80 4.15 -6.18 0.61
CA MET A 80 3.93 -5.18 -0.42
C MET A 80 5.11 -5.22 -1.40
N ASP A 81 4.81 -5.26 -2.70
CA ASP A 81 5.79 -5.14 -3.78
C ASP A 81 5.74 -3.70 -4.32
N VAL A 82 6.85 -2.99 -4.18
CA VAL A 82 7.01 -1.59 -4.57
C VAL A 82 8.00 -1.52 -5.73
N ASP A 83 7.54 -1.12 -6.90
CA ASP A 83 8.36 -0.96 -8.10
C ASP A 83 8.46 0.53 -8.49
N LEU A 84 9.61 1.16 -8.21
CA LEU A 84 9.88 2.55 -8.58
C LEU A 84 10.59 2.61 -9.94
N LYS A 85 10.07 3.40 -10.87
CA LYS A 85 10.68 3.61 -12.19
C LYS A 85 11.53 4.88 -12.19
N ALA A 86 12.56 4.94 -13.04
CA ALA A 86 13.39 6.14 -13.19
C ALA A 86 12.62 7.37 -13.71
N SER A 87 11.47 7.18 -14.36
CA SER A 87 10.56 8.28 -14.71
C SER A 87 9.98 8.98 -13.48
N ASP A 88 9.90 8.25 -12.37
CA ASP A 88 9.24 8.68 -11.15
C ASP A 88 10.23 9.40 -10.22
N VAL A 89 11.55 9.25 -10.47
CA VAL A 89 12.63 9.90 -9.71
C VAL A 89 13.78 10.28 -10.66
N PRO A 90 14.08 11.58 -10.87
CA PRO A 90 15.10 12.06 -11.83
C PRO A 90 16.54 11.56 -11.60
N THR A 91 16.81 10.99 -10.44
CA THR A 91 18.11 10.44 -10.02
C THR A 91 17.83 9.19 -9.19
N PRO A 92 18.63 8.11 -9.28
CA PRO A 92 18.46 6.98 -8.37
C PRO A 92 18.43 7.50 -6.93
N PRO A 93 17.35 7.27 -6.17
CA PRO A 93 17.24 7.82 -4.82
C PRO A 93 18.41 7.32 -3.98
N ALA A 94 19.02 8.21 -3.20
CA ALA A 94 20.07 7.81 -2.28
C ALA A 94 19.49 6.83 -1.25
N ASP A 95 20.34 6.04 -0.59
CA ASP A 95 19.88 5.12 0.46
C ASP A 95 19.10 5.84 1.57
N ALA A 96 19.44 7.10 1.87
CA ALA A 96 18.68 7.94 2.79
C ALA A 96 17.25 8.26 2.29
N ASP A 97 17.07 8.52 0.99
CA ASP A 97 15.76 8.77 0.39
C ASP A 97 14.91 7.51 0.37
N LEU A 98 15.52 6.35 0.13
CA LEU A 98 14.86 5.05 0.19
C LEU A 98 14.49 4.64 1.62
N HIS A 99 15.31 5.00 2.62
CA HIS A 99 14.96 4.81 4.03
C HIS A 99 13.75 5.67 4.38
N HIS A 100 13.78 6.95 4.00
CA HIS A 100 12.66 7.86 4.20
C HIS A 100 11.40 7.32 3.51
N LEU A 101 11.53 6.84 2.27
CA LEU A 101 10.44 6.23 1.54
C LEU A 101 9.80 5.05 2.29
N ALA A 102 10.62 4.09 2.71
CA ALA A 102 10.10 2.92 3.42
C ALA A 102 9.38 3.33 4.72
N ARG A 103 9.93 4.33 5.45
CA ARG A 103 9.25 4.89 6.63
C ARG A 103 7.92 5.56 6.26
N CYS A 104 7.86 6.29 5.15
CA CYS A 104 6.62 6.88 4.64
C CYS A 104 5.57 5.83 4.27
N ILE A 105 5.98 4.73 3.61
CA ILE A 105 5.06 3.63 3.29
C ILE A 105 4.51 3.02 4.58
N LEU A 106 5.37 2.77 5.56
CA LEU A 106 5.00 2.18 6.84
C LEU A 106 4.13 3.12 7.70
N SER A 107 4.38 4.43 7.68
CA SER A 107 3.54 5.42 8.34
C SER A 107 2.22 5.64 7.60
N CYS A 108 2.18 5.45 6.29
CA CYS A 108 0.94 5.48 5.52
C CYS A 108 0.14 4.16 5.63
N ALA A 109 0.75 3.09 6.14
CA ALA A 109 0.07 1.83 6.35
C ALA A 109 -0.97 1.92 7.48
N PRO A 110 -2.11 1.20 7.37
CA PRO A 110 -3.10 1.09 8.44
C PRO A 110 -2.49 0.67 9.78
N LEU A 111 -3.08 1.11 10.90
CA LEU A 111 -2.61 0.75 12.25
C LEU A 111 -2.54 -0.77 12.48
N SER A 112 -3.41 -1.55 11.84
CA SER A 112 -3.37 -3.02 11.89
C SER A 112 -2.08 -3.63 11.33
N LEU A 113 -1.32 -2.88 10.54
CA LEU A 113 0.00 -3.25 10.02
C LEU A 113 1.16 -2.71 10.85
N ARG A 114 0.90 -1.87 11.86
CA ARG A 114 1.95 -1.29 12.71
C ARG A 114 2.19 -2.14 13.95
N ARG A 115 2.50 -3.41 13.74
CA ARG A 115 2.77 -4.38 14.81
C ARG A 115 3.84 -5.37 14.38
N GLY A 116 4.62 -5.86 15.35
CA GLY A 116 5.65 -6.85 15.10
C GLY A 116 6.76 -6.32 14.21
N ALA A 117 7.43 -7.23 13.50
CA ALA A 117 8.54 -6.90 12.62
C ALA A 117 8.12 -6.86 11.14
N VAL A 118 8.71 -5.92 10.39
CA VAL A 118 8.63 -5.82 8.93
C VAL A 118 10.03 -5.91 8.36
N ILE A 119 10.24 -6.87 7.45
CA ILE A 119 11.49 -7.00 6.72
C ILE A 119 11.36 -6.21 5.43
N VAL A 120 12.30 -5.29 5.20
CA VAL A 120 12.38 -4.55 3.94
C VAL A 120 13.55 -5.10 3.15
N CYS A 121 13.27 -5.67 1.98
CA CYS A 121 14.27 -6.09 1.03
C CYS A 121 14.40 -5.07 -0.11
N LYS A 122 15.62 -4.79 -0.52
CA LYS A 122 15.94 -3.83 -1.60
C LYS A 122 16.51 -4.57 -2.81
N SER A 123 16.10 -4.16 -4.00
CA SER A 123 16.69 -4.58 -5.27
C SER A 123 17.00 -3.36 -6.11
N THR A 124 18.23 -3.23 -6.59
CA THR A 124 18.61 -2.22 -7.58
C THR A 124 18.88 -2.90 -8.92
N SER A 125 18.23 -2.42 -9.98
CA SER A 125 18.52 -2.84 -11.36
C SER A 125 18.95 -1.62 -12.15
N ALA A 126 20.19 -1.62 -12.64
CA ALA A 126 20.63 -0.64 -13.63
C ALA A 126 20.39 -1.21 -15.03
N THR A 127 19.63 -0.49 -15.85
CA THR A 127 19.58 -0.70 -17.31
C THR A 127 20.24 0.49 -18.01
N SER A 128 20.68 0.31 -19.26
CA SER A 128 21.38 1.35 -20.04
C SER A 128 20.59 2.66 -20.23
N ALA A 129 19.30 2.70 -19.90
CA ALA A 129 18.44 3.87 -20.04
C ALA A 129 17.74 4.33 -18.74
N THR A 130 17.61 3.46 -17.72
CA THR A 130 16.88 3.77 -16.47
C THR A 130 17.36 2.92 -15.28
N THR A 131 17.42 3.51 -14.09
CA THR A 131 17.59 2.76 -12.83
C THR A 131 16.21 2.44 -12.24
N LYS A 132 15.96 1.16 -11.95
CA LYS A 132 14.76 0.73 -11.23
C LYS A 132 15.14 0.29 -9.84
N THR A 133 14.40 0.78 -8.85
CA THR A 133 14.54 0.35 -7.46
C THR A 133 13.26 -0.34 -7.04
N GLY A 134 13.39 -1.57 -6.59
CA GLY A 134 12.29 -2.34 -6.02
C GLY A 134 12.45 -2.48 -4.51
N LEU A 135 11.34 -2.41 -3.78
CA LEU A 135 11.26 -2.79 -2.37
C LEU A 135 10.24 -3.91 -2.18
N HIS A 136 10.60 -4.94 -1.42
CA HIS A 136 9.65 -5.86 -0.83
C HIS A 136 9.52 -5.55 0.65
N LEU A 137 8.31 -5.36 1.15
CA LEU A 137 8.03 -5.25 2.57
C LEU A 137 7.29 -6.52 3.00
N VAL A 138 7.76 -7.24 4.02
CA VAL A 138 7.15 -8.49 4.49
C VAL A 138 6.91 -8.41 6.00
N TRP A 139 5.64 -8.41 6.39
CA TRP A 139 5.21 -8.40 7.80
C TRP A 139 5.28 -9.80 8.38
N GLN A 140 6.06 -9.96 9.45
CA GLN A 140 6.28 -11.28 10.07
C GLN A 140 5.03 -11.81 10.78
N ASP A 141 4.26 -10.93 11.44
CA ASP A 141 3.19 -11.30 12.38
C ASP A 141 1.78 -10.91 11.90
N VAL A 142 1.67 -10.52 10.63
CA VAL A 142 0.39 -10.14 10.02
C VAL A 142 0.07 -11.15 8.93
N HIS A 143 -1.00 -11.92 9.14
CA HIS A 143 -1.51 -12.86 8.14
C HIS A 143 -2.80 -12.34 7.53
N VAL A 144 -2.91 -12.39 6.21
CA VAL A 144 -4.03 -11.84 5.44
C VAL A 144 -4.44 -12.78 4.32
N THR A 145 -5.69 -12.63 3.88
CA THR A 145 -6.19 -13.15 2.60
C THR A 145 -5.87 -12.18 1.46
N ALA A 146 -6.01 -12.63 0.21
CA ALA A 146 -5.76 -11.79 -0.96
C ALA A 146 -6.64 -10.53 -1.01
N SER A 147 -7.89 -10.63 -0.58
CA SER A 147 -8.82 -9.50 -0.51
C SER A 147 -8.45 -8.51 0.59
N GLU A 148 -8.01 -8.99 1.76
CA GLU A 148 -7.54 -8.14 2.85
C GLU A 148 -6.27 -7.40 2.44
N ALA A 149 -5.31 -8.10 1.83
CA ALA A 149 -4.06 -7.50 1.34
C ALA A 149 -4.31 -6.39 0.31
N GLN A 150 -5.19 -6.63 -0.66
CA GLN A 150 -5.59 -5.61 -1.65
C GLN A 150 -6.22 -4.38 -1.00
N ALA A 151 -7.09 -4.57 0.00
CA ALA A 151 -7.70 -3.46 0.72
C ALA A 151 -6.66 -2.64 1.49
N LEU A 152 -5.73 -3.31 2.17
CA LEU A 152 -4.66 -2.66 2.92
C LEU A 152 -3.71 -1.88 2.01
N VAL A 153 -3.28 -2.48 0.90
CA VAL A 153 -2.47 -1.78 -0.13
C VAL A 153 -3.23 -0.57 -0.66
N GLY A 154 -4.51 -0.70 -0.98
CA GLY A 154 -5.33 0.42 -1.43
C GLY A 154 -5.39 1.57 -0.43
N ILE A 155 -5.51 1.27 0.87
CA ILE A 155 -5.46 2.30 1.93
C ILE A 155 -4.07 2.95 1.98
N THR A 156 -3.00 2.16 1.96
CA THR A 156 -1.62 2.69 1.98
C THR A 156 -1.33 3.58 0.77
N THR A 157 -1.69 3.14 -0.44
CA THR A 157 -1.61 3.94 -1.68
C THR A 157 -2.35 5.27 -1.54
N SER A 158 -3.55 5.24 -0.95
CA SER A 158 -4.37 6.45 -0.75
C SER A 158 -3.73 7.43 0.23
N ASN A 159 -3.18 6.91 1.32
CA ASN A 159 -2.48 7.71 2.33
C ASN A 159 -1.20 8.30 1.75
N LEU A 160 -0.42 7.52 1.00
CA LEU A 160 0.77 8.01 0.30
C LEU A 160 0.40 9.13 -0.66
N ALA A 161 -0.58 8.96 -1.53
CA ALA A 161 -1.01 10.03 -2.44
C ALA A 161 -1.43 11.34 -1.74
N HIS A 162 -1.71 11.32 -0.43
CA HIS A 162 -2.08 12.49 0.36
C HIS A 162 -0.93 13.07 1.21
N ASP A 163 -0.05 12.23 1.77
CA ASP A 163 0.92 12.61 2.80
C ASP A 163 2.34 12.91 2.29
N VAL A 164 2.70 12.62 1.03
CA VAL A 164 4.12 12.71 0.64
C VAL A 164 4.61 14.14 0.36
N THR A 165 5.88 14.34 0.74
CA THR A 165 6.70 15.51 0.46
C THR A 165 6.77 15.83 -1.03
N ALA A 166 7.06 17.09 -1.37
CA ALA A 166 7.07 17.59 -2.75
C ALA A 166 7.95 16.77 -3.73
N SER A 167 8.98 16.06 -3.25
CA SER A 167 9.85 15.21 -4.07
C SER A 167 9.21 13.87 -4.48
N MET A 168 8.18 13.41 -3.76
CA MET A 168 7.48 12.15 -4.00
C MET A 168 6.07 12.32 -4.58
N MET A 169 5.61 13.57 -4.74
CA MET A 169 4.34 13.90 -5.38
C MET A 169 4.27 13.47 -6.86
N ALA A 170 5.42 13.24 -7.50
CA ALA A 170 5.49 12.76 -8.88
C ALA A 170 5.34 11.24 -9.02
N VAL A 171 5.34 10.48 -7.92
CA VAL A 171 5.22 9.02 -7.96
C VAL A 171 3.76 8.63 -8.14
N ASP A 172 3.46 7.88 -9.20
CA ASP A 172 2.18 7.19 -9.34
C ASP A 172 2.15 5.99 -8.37
N TRP A 173 1.70 6.23 -7.14
CA TRP A 173 1.59 5.19 -6.11
C TRP A 173 0.67 4.02 -6.49
N GLY A 174 -0.29 4.24 -7.40
CA GLY A 174 -1.15 3.18 -7.91
C GLY A 174 -0.40 2.23 -8.85
N ALA A 175 0.56 2.76 -9.62
CA ALA A 175 1.45 1.95 -10.46
C ALA A 175 2.67 1.42 -9.69
N ALA A 176 3.14 2.12 -8.66
CA ALA A 176 4.32 1.74 -7.88
C ALA A 176 4.03 0.60 -6.89
N LEU A 177 2.85 0.58 -6.25
CA LEU A 177 2.42 -0.52 -5.38
C LEU A 177 1.67 -1.56 -6.21
N ASP A 178 2.34 -2.67 -6.57
CA ASP A 178 1.77 -3.66 -7.48
C ASP A 178 0.72 -4.54 -6.78
N GLY A 179 -0.56 -4.14 -6.87
CA GLY A 179 -1.68 -4.95 -6.37
C GLY A 179 -1.96 -6.22 -7.18
N SER A 180 -1.34 -6.41 -8.35
CA SER A 180 -1.53 -7.59 -9.19
C SER A 180 -0.92 -8.85 -8.57
N VAL A 181 0.04 -8.68 -7.65
CA VAL A 181 0.68 -9.77 -6.89
C VAL A 181 -0.34 -10.66 -6.16
N TYR A 182 -1.53 -10.12 -5.84
CA TYR A 182 -2.60 -10.84 -5.14
C TYR A 182 -3.61 -11.57 -6.03
N ARG A 183 -3.54 -11.45 -7.37
CA ARG A 183 -4.55 -11.97 -8.32
C ARG A 183 -4.11 -13.23 -9.06
N ASN A 184 -3.54 -14.21 -8.34
CA ASN A 184 -2.88 -15.42 -8.84
C ASN A 184 -1.38 -15.31 -9.11
N SER A 185 -0.72 -14.23 -8.72
CA SER A 185 0.75 -14.18 -8.77
C SER A 185 1.32 -14.64 -7.42
N GLY A 186 2.21 -13.84 -6.84
CA GLY A 186 3.01 -14.16 -5.69
C GLY A 186 4.12 -13.13 -5.51
N LEU A 187 5.05 -13.43 -4.60
CA LEU A 187 6.21 -12.58 -4.33
C LEU A 187 7.49 -13.25 -4.81
N ARG A 188 8.38 -12.48 -5.45
CA ARG A 188 9.72 -12.98 -5.79
C ARG A 188 10.49 -13.23 -4.50
N MET A 189 11.06 -14.43 -4.35
CA MET A 189 11.79 -14.76 -3.12
C MET A 189 13.02 -13.87 -2.95
N THR A 190 13.37 -13.57 -1.71
CA THR A 190 14.65 -12.94 -1.37
C THR A 190 15.81 -13.78 -1.92
N PHE A 191 16.88 -13.11 -2.39
CA PHE A 191 18.00 -13.69 -3.15
C PHE A 191 17.64 -14.26 -4.53
N SER A 192 16.37 -14.20 -4.97
CA SER A 192 15.99 -14.61 -6.32
C SER A 192 16.26 -13.51 -7.35
N SER A 193 16.87 -13.89 -8.47
CA SER A 193 17.04 -13.06 -9.66
C SER A 193 15.80 -13.07 -10.57
N LYS A 194 15.70 -12.08 -11.47
CA LYS A 194 14.77 -12.10 -12.61
C LYS A 194 15.22 -13.05 -13.74
N GLY A 195 16.46 -13.54 -13.68
CA GLY A 195 17.00 -14.57 -14.58
C GLY A 195 18.07 -14.07 -15.56
N PRO A 196 18.65 -14.98 -16.36
CA PRO A 196 19.85 -14.74 -17.17
C PRO A 196 19.62 -13.77 -18.34
N ARG A 197 18.37 -13.40 -18.64
CA ARG A 197 18.03 -12.38 -19.65
C ARG A 197 18.06 -10.96 -19.08
N ALA A 198 18.23 -10.78 -17.78
CA ALA A 198 18.38 -9.47 -17.18
C ALA A 198 19.82 -8.97 -17.41
N PRO A 199 20.03 -7.73 -17.89
CA PRO A 199 21.36 -7.18 -18.14
C PRO A 199 22.21 -7.05 -16.87
N THR A 200 21.57 -7.03 -15.70
CA THR A 200 22.19 -7.12 -14.38
C THR A 200 21.35 -8.06 -13.49
N PRO A 201 21.98 -8.98 -12.72
CA PRO A 201 21.26 -9.79 -11.73
C PRO A 201 20.67 -8.87 -10.66
N SER A 202 19.35 -8.71 -10.64
CA SER A 202 18.68 -7.95 -9.58
C SER A 202 17.99 -8.88 -8.60
N MET A 203 18.60 -8.99 -7.43
CA MET A 203 18.10 -9.76 -6.31
C MET A 203 17.53 -8.81 -5.26
N TYR A 204 16.41 -9.19 -4.65
CA TYR A 204 15.99 -8.55 -3.42
C TYR A 204 16.84 -9.09 -2.28
N LEU A 205 17.57 -8.22 -1.61
CA LEU A 205 18.37 -8.55 -0.45
C LEU A 205 17.76 -7.89 0.80
N PRO A 206 17.74 -8.56 1.96
CA PRO A 206 17.37 -7.92 3.22
C PRO A 206 18.19 -6.65 3.43
N TRP A 207 17.52 -5.57 3.78
CA TRP A 207 18.16 -4.25 3.86
C TRP A 207 17.93 -3.60 5.22
N MET A 208 16.72 -3.73 5.78
CA MET A 208 16.45 -3.31 7.14
C MET A 208 15.28 -4.09 7.75
N VAL A 209 15.24 -4.10 9.07
CA VAL A 209 14.11 -4.59 9.87
C VAL A 209 13.51 -3.41 10.60
N VAL A 210 12.20 -3.23 10.45
CA VAL A 210 11.44 -2.22 11.16
C VAL A 210 10.54 -2.90 12.19
N THR A 211 10.71 -2.56 13.46
CA THR A 211 9.97 -3.19 14.56
C THR A 211 9.05 -2.18 15.24
N PHE A 212 7.78 -2.54 15.36
CA PHE A 212 6.78 -1.75 16.08
C PHE A 212 6.64 -2.28 17.51
N SER A 213 6.90 -1.44 18.51
CA SER A 213 6.69 -1.80 19.93
C SER A 213 5.21 -1.98 20.24
N VAL A 214 4.91 -2.97 21.07
CA VAL A 214 3.55 -3.30 21.54
C VAL A 214 3.07 -2.32 22.62
N SER A 215 3.99 -1.60 23.29
CA SER A 215 3.67 -0.76 24.46
C SER A 215 3.01 0.57 24.12
N ASP A 216 3.14 1.08 22.90
CA ASP A 216 2.78 2.46 22.59
C ASP A 216 1.99 2.55 21.29
N MET A 217 0.67 2.57 21.44
CA MET A 217 -0.28 3.02 20.40
C MET A 217 -0.16 4.54 20.13
N SER A 218 0.90 5.19 20.61
CA SER A 218 1.26 6.58 20.33
C SER A 218 2.36 6.64 19.27
N GLU A 219 2.56 7.81 18.65
CA GLU A 219 3.48 8.07 17.52
C GLU A 219 4.97 7.92 17.87
N VAL A 220 5.38 6.82 18.52
CA VAL A 220 6.79 6.50 18.70
C VAL A 220 7.32 5.97 17.37
N ASP A 221 8.42 6.58 16.91
CA ASP A 221 9.14 6.15 15.72
C ASP A 221 9.53 4.67 15.85
N PRO A 222 9.24 3.81 14.86
CA PRO A 222 9.61 2.40 14.97
C PRO A 222 11.12 2.23 15.00
N ASP A 223 11.56 1.20 15.73
CA ASP A 223 12.96 0.79 15.80
C ASP A 223 13.40 0.26 14.44
N VAL A 224 14.54 0.73 13.94
CA VAL A 224 15.08 0.33 12.64
C VAL A 224 16.48 -0.24 12.80
N GLU A 225 16.63 -1.49 12.39
CA GLU A 225 17.90 -2.19 12.30
C GLU A 225 18.34 -2.25 10.83
N ILE A 226 19.51 -1.70 10.51
CA ILE A 226 20.10 -1.76 9.16
C ILE A 226 20.90 -3.05 9.01
N ILE A 227 20.62 -3.80 7.95
CA ILE A 227 21.31 -5.05 7.65
C ILE A 227 22.53 -4.76 6.77
N ASN A 228 23.71 -4.80 7.38
CA ASN A 228 24.98 -4.53 6.69
C ASN A 228 25.50 -5.74 5.88
N ASP A 229 25.22 -6.95 6.35
CA ASP A 229 25.61 -8.19 5.67
C ASP A 229 24.41 -9.14 5.53
N PRO A 230 23.67 -9.05 4.41
CA PRO A 230 22.54 -9.94 4.14
C PRO A 230 22.97 -11.40 3.92
N TRP A 231 24.26 -11.70 3.76
CA TRP A 231 24.76 -13.06 3.47
C TRP A 231 25.13 -13.84 4.72
N SER A 232 25.18 -13.18 5.89
CA SER A 232 25.59 -13.78 7.17
C SER A 232 24.68 -14.92 7.65
N ASP A 233 23.38 -14.88 7.33
CA ASP A 233 22.40 -15.90 7.70
C ASP A 233 21.29 -16.03 6.65
N VAL A 234 21.64 -16.63 5.50
CA VAL A 234 20.74 -16.74 4.33
C VAL A 234 19.47 -17.50 4.68
N LEU A 235 19.57 -18.61 5.42
CA LEU A 235 18.40 -19.42 5.78
C LEU A 235 17.40 -18.64 6.64
N THR A 236 17.87 -17.92 7.65
CA THR A 236 17.00 -17.08 8.47
C THR A 236 16.31 -16.02 7.63
N TRP A 237 17.04 -15.34 6.74
CA TRP A 237 16.45 -14.33 5.87
C TRP A 237 15.42 -14.90 4.90
N VAL A 238 15.70 -16.04 4.29
CA VAL A 238 14.77 -16.76 3.41
C VAL A 238 13.49 -17.13 4.15
N ARG A 239 13.58 -17.64 5.38
CA ARG A 239 12.40 -17.99 6.21
C ARG A 239 11.58 -16.77 6.60
N ARG A 240 12.24 -15.72 7.07
CA ARG A 240 11.59 -14.46 7.47
C ARG A 240 10.89 -13.81 6.27
N CYS A 241 11.49 -13.86 5.07
CA CYS A 241 10.90 -13.23 3.88
C CYS A 241 9.91 -14.11 3.11
N SER A 242 9.75 -15.39 3.47
CA SER A 242 8.74 -16.24 2.84
C SER A 242 7.34 -15.70 3.11
N ILE A 243 6.47 -15.70 2.11
CA ILE A 243 5.06 -15.31 2.28
C ILE A 243 4.26 -16.43 2.97
N ILE A 244 4.83 -17.62 3.08
CA ILE A 244 4.20 -18.79 3.68
C ILE A 244 4.40 -18.71 5.21
N PRO A 245 3.32 -18.77 6.02
CA PRO A 245 3.43 -18.81 7.48
C PRO A 245 4.17 -20.06 7.96
N ASP A 246 5.04 -19.93 8.98
CA ASP A 246 5.86 -21.03 9.51
C ASP A 246 5.04 -22.14 10.19
N GLU A 247 3.89 -21.78 10.75
CA GLU A 247 2.90 -22.71 11.28
C GLU A 247 1.51 -22.20 10.88
N VAL A 248 0.62 -23.11 10.50
CA VAL A 248 -0.80 -22.92 10.82
C VAL A 248 -0.88 -22.97 12.34
N LYS A 249 -0.52 -21.90 13.04
CA LYS A 249 -1.23 -21.63 14.28
C LYS A 249 -2.66 -21.54 13.80
N ALA A 250 -3.45 -22.55 14.15
CA ALA A 250 -4.84 -22.30 14.45
C ALA A 250 -4.78 -21.16 15.46
N SER A 251 -4.79 -19.93 14.96
CA SER A 251 -5.28 -18.83 15.74
C SER A 251 -6.72 -19.25 15.95
N ALA A 252 -6.95 -19.97 17.05
CA ALA A 252 -8.24 -20.07 17.68
C ALA A 252 -8.64 -18.62 17.94
N VAL A 253 -9.24 -18.00 16.92
CA VAL A 253 -10.57 -17.50 17.16
C VAL A 253 -11.37 -18.76 17.44
N ASP A 254 -11.63 -19.01 18.72
CA ASP A 254 -12.20 -20.24 19.24
C ASP A 254 -13.43 -20.64 18.41
N ALA A 255 -13.29 -21.69 17.61
CA ALA A 255 -14.39 -22.28 16.86
C ALA A 255 -15.14 -23.24 17.78
N GLY A 256 -15.87 -22.68 18.74
CA GLY A 256 -16.92 -23.40 19.45
C GLY A 256 -18.06 -23.79 18.49
N PRO A 257 -18.88 -24.80 18.84
CA PRO A 257 -19.94 -25.29 17.97
C PRO A 257 -20.89 -24.13 17.64
N ALA A 258 -21.28 -24.06 16.35
CA ALA A 258 -22.00 -22.96 15.73
C ALA A 258 -23.13 -22.39 16.62
N GLU A 259 -22.83 -21.32 17.34
CA GLU A 259 -23.81 -20.38 17.86
C GLU A 259 -24.10 -19.32 16.78
N PRO A 260 -25.35 -18.82 16.70
CA PRO A 260 -25.74 -17.87 15.67
C PRO A 260 -24.86 -16.63 15.72
N ALA A 261 -24.35 -16.28 14.53
CA ALA A 261 -23.39 -15.21 14.26
C ALA A 261 -23.47 -14.02 15.24
N ARG A 262 -22.54 -13.99 16.19
CA ARG A 262 -22.20 -12.76 16.90
C ARG A 262 -21.13 -12.04 16.08
N SER A 263 -21.45 -10.81 15.72
CA SER A 263 -20.59 -9.88 14.98
C SER A 263 -19.23 -9.76 15.67
N HIS A 264 -18.16 -10.07 14.92
CA HIS A 264 -16.82 -9.63 15.27
C HIS A 264 -16.80 -8.10 15.22
N GLU A 265 -16.93 -7.48 16.39
CA GLU A 265 -16.54 -6.08 16.57
C GLU A 265 -15.03 -6.00 16.30
N SER A 266 -14.71 -5.43 15.15
CA SER A 266 -13.45 -4.74 14.94
C SER A 266 -13.20 -3.81 16.13
N ASP A 267 -11.93 -3.55 16.41
CA ASP A 267 -11.49 -2.43 17.26
C ASP A 267 -11.80 -1.05 16.60
N THR A 268 -12.95 -0.94 15.93
CA THR A 268 -13.71 0.30 15.81
C THR A 268 -14.09 0.68 17.22
N ARG A 269 -13.35 1.62 17.82
CA ARG A 269 -13.98 2.50 18.81
C ARG A 269 -15.23 3.05 18.11
N ILE A 270 -16.39 2.50 18.43
CA ILE A 270 -17.67 3.09 18.08
C ILE A 270 -17.60 4.45 18.74
N ILE A 271 -17.34 5.49 17.95
CA ILE A 271 -17.47 6.85 18.43
C ILE A 271 -18.98 7.04 18.50
N ASP A 272 -19.52 6.92 19.71
CA ASP A 272 -20.93 7.17 19.97
C ASP A 272 -21.37 8.47 19.30
N GLY A 273 -22.40 8.40 18.46
CA GLY A 273 -22.94 9.53 17.71
C GLY A 273 -22.41 9.72 16.28
N VAL A 274 -21.40 8.96 15.83
CA VAL A 274 -20.95 9.02 14.42
C VAL A 274 -22.03 8.53 13.46
N ASP A 275 -22.77 7.48 13.81
CA ASP A 275 -23.79 6.91 12.92
C ASP A 275 -24.92 7.91 12.66
N ALA A 276 -25.50 8.48 13.71
CA ALA A 276 -26.56 9.49 13.58
C ALA A 276 -26.07 10.75 12.84
N ALA A 277 -24.85 11.21 13.15
CA ALA A 277 -24.27 12.38 12.50
C ALA A 277 -23.93 12.13 11.02
N LEU A 278 -23.46 10.92 10.69
CA LEU A 278 -23.18 10.50 9.33
C LEU A 278 -24.46 10.36 8.53
N GLN A 279 -25.50 9.72 9.08
CA GLN A 279 -26.81 9.64 8.41
C GLN A 279 -27.38 11.04 8.17
N GLY A 280 -27.21 11.98 9.11
CA GLY A 280 -27.59 13.38 8.89
C GLY A 280 -26.83 14.06 7.75
N VAL A 281 -25.54 13.75 7.56
CA VAL A 281 -24.74 14.26 6.43
C VAL A 281 -25.11 13.58 5.11
N LEU A 282 -25.48 12.29 5.13
CA LEU A 282 -25.79 11.52 3.93
C LEU A 282 -27.26 11.64 3.49
N SER A 283 -28.17 12.10 4.36
CA SER A 283 -29.60 12.25 4.02
C SER A 283 -29.79 13.25 2.88
N GLY A 284 -30.64 12.91 1.90
CA GLY A 284 -30.83 13.72 0.69
C GLY A 284 -29.67 13.66 -0.31
N THR A 285 -28.64 12.86 -0.05
CA THR A 285 -27.58 12.55 -1.03
C THR A 285 -27.79 11.16 -1.64
N PRO A 286 -27.12 10.83 -2.76
CA PRO A 286 -27.13 9.47 -3.32
C PRO A 286 -26.55 8.38 -2.40
N TYR A 287 -26.05 8.75 -1.21
CA TYR A 287 -25.49 7.83 -0.21
C TYR A 287 -26.45 7.55 0.95
N GLU A 288 -27.67 8.06 0.92
CA GLU A 288 -28.66 7.80 1.97
C GLU A 288 -28.92 6.30 2.15
N GLY A 289 -28.81 5.80 3.39
CA GLY A 289 -28.97 4.39 3.72
C GLY A 289 -27.83 3.46 3.24
N VAL A 290 -26.76 4.00 2.66
CA VAL A 290 -25.61 3.19 2.23
C VAL A 290 -24.83 2.67 3.43
N ARG A 291 -24.47 1.38 3.38
CA ARG A 291 -23.57 0.77 4.37
C ARG A 291 -22.19 1.40 4.27
N TYR A 292 -21.50 1.54 5.40
CA TYR A 292 -20.16 2.10 5.42
C TYR A 292 -19.26 1.34 6.38
N ARG A 293 -17.97 1.61 6.25
CA ARG A 293 -16.93 1.18 7.18
C ARG A 293 -16.10 2.39 7.56
N VAL A 294 -15.99 2.65 8.85
CA VAL A 294 -15.11 3.69 9.37
C VAL A 294 -13.66 3.21 9.19
N GLY A 295 -12.87 4.01 8.49
CA GLY A 295 -11.45 3.79 8.25
C GLY A 295 -10.58 4.43 9.32
N ALA A 296 -9.29 4.62 9.01
CA ALA A 296 -8.34 5.21 9.93
C ALA A 296 -8.72 6.65 10.33
N ARG A 297 -8.55 6.96 11.61
CA ARG A 297 -8.62 8.32 12.17
C ARG A 297 -7.20 8.85 12.38
N LYS A 298 -6.92 10.04 11.86
CA LYS A 298 -5.77 10.89 12.18
C LYS A 298 -6.23 12.06 13.06
N GLU A 299 -5.29 12.86 13.56
CA GLU A 299 -5.56 14.00 14.46
C GLU A 299 -6.62 14.98 13.91
N ASN A 300 -6.62 15.23 12.59
CA ASN A 300 -7.50 16.21 11.95
C ASN A 300 -8.37 15.65 10.80
N THR A 301 -8.27 14.35 10.52
CA THR A 301 -8.93 13.71 9.36
C THR A 301 -9.40 12.30 9.69
N MET A 302 -10.58 11.91 9.24
CA MET A 302 -11.13 10.56 9.33
C MET A 302 -11.66 10.11 7.97
N PHE A 303 -11.41 8.86 7.61
CA PHE A 303 -11.91 8.30 6.36
C PHE A 303 -13.11 7.39 6.62
N ILE A 304 -14.14 7.46 5.77
CA ILE A 304 -15.31 6.59 5.84
C ILE A 304 -15.53 5.97 4.46
N MET A 305 -15.38 4.66 4.35
CA MET A 305 -15.58 3.93 3.10
C MET A 305 -17.06 3.64 2.93
N LEU A 306 -17.66 4.07 1.82
CA LEU A 306 -19.07 3.78 1.51
C LEU A 306 -19.18 2.51 0.65
N ASP A 307 -20.24 1.76 0.82
CA ASP A 307 -20.64 0.67 -0.09
C ASP A 307 -21.46 1.21 -1.26
N SER A 308 -20.93 2.26 -1.91
CA SER A 308 -21.53 2.88 -3.09
C SER A 308 -20.45 3.18 -4.11
N LYS A 309 -20.79 3.04 -5.39
CA LYS A 309 -19.92 3.39 -6.52
C LYS A 309 -20.29 4.72 -7.16
N PHE A 310 -21.35 5.38 -6.69
CA PHE A 310 -21.81 6.66 -7.23
C PHE A 310 -20.80 7.76 -6.88
N CYS A 311 -20.42 8.58 -7.85
CA CYS A 311 -19.47 9.67 -7.66
C CYS A 311 -20.01 10.99 -8.18
N HIS A 312 -19.97 12.03 -7.35
CA HIS A 312 -20.45 13.37 -7.71
C HIS A 312 -19.58 14.05 -8.77
N ASN A 313 -18.29 13.74 -8.82
CA ASN A 313 -17.37 14.35 -9.80
C ASN A 313 -17.75 14.00 -11.25
N VAL A 314 -18.32 12.81 -11.46
CA VAL A 314 -18.74 12.32 -12.78
C VAL A 314 -20.26 12.13 -12.89
N ASN A 315 -20.98 12.44 -11.80
CA ASN A 315 -22.42 12.26 -11.62
C ASN A 315 -22.97 10.90 -12.10
N ARG A 316 -22.24 9.81 -11.82
CA ARG A 316 -22.61 8.43 -12.21
C ARG A 316 -21.86 7.40 -11.36
N GLU A 317 -22.22 6.12 -11.52
CA GLU A 317 -21.51 5.02 -10.90
C GLU A 317 -20.19 4.66 -11.62
N HIS A 318 -19.18 4.35 -10.81
CA HIS A 318 -17.96 3.69 -11.28
C HIS A 318 -18.19 2.19 -11.48
N LYS A 319 -17.39 1.56 -12.36
CA LYS A 319 -17.51 0.11 -12.63
C LYS A 319 -16.99 -0.74 -11.47
N SER A 320 -15.82 -0.38 -10.93
CA SER A 320 -15.09 -1.22 -9.96
C SER A 320 -14.86 -0.58 -8.59
N ASN A 321 -14.90 0.74 -8.50
CA ASN A 321 -14.39 1.45 -7.32
C ASN A 321 -15.54 2.04 -6.51
N ASN A 322 -15.54 1.76 -5.21
CA ASN A 322 -16.42 2.45 -4.28
C ASN A 322 -15.88 3.86 -3.99
N VAL A 323 -16.79 4.75 -3.58
CA VAL A 323 -16.45 6.07 -3.10
C VAL A 323 -16.23 6.07 -1.59
N TYR A 324 -15.54 7.10 -1.11
CA TYR A 324 -15.25 7.27 0.30
C TYR A 324 -15.40 8.74 0.69
N LEU A 325 -15.61 8.97 1.99
CA LEU A 325 -15.66 10.29 2.58
C LEU A 325 -14.35 10.59 3.30
N ILE A 326 -13.90 11.83 3.15
CA ILE A 326 -12.83 12.44 3.92
C ILE A 326 -13.49 13.44 4.86
N VAL A 327 -13.44 13.16 6.16
CA VAL A 327 -14.03 14.01 7.19
C VAL A 327 -12.91 14.77 7.88
N THR A 328 -12.94 16.10 7.81
CA THR A 328 -12.01 16.98 8.51
C THR A 328 -12.75 17.79 9.57
N LYS A 329 -12.05 18.61 10.36
CA LYS A 329 -12.69 19.61 11.24
C LYS A 329 -13.55 20.64 10.47
N ARG A 330 -13.29 20.84 9.17
CA ARG A 330 -13.94 21.89 8.36
C ARG A 330 -15.02 21.39 7.44
N ASN A 331 -14.96 20.16 6.94
CA ASN A 331 -15.93 19.68 5.97
C ASN A 331 -15.89 18.15 5.84
N VAL A 332 -16.88 17.64 5.13
CA VAL A 332 -16.96 16.26 4.64
C VAL A 332 -16.88 16.30 3.13
N GLN A 333 -15.95 15.55 2.55
CA GLN A 333 -15.72 15.51 1.10
C GLN A 333 -15.86 14.10 0.57
N GLN A 334 -16.59 13.92 -0.53
CA GLN A 334 -16.60 12.69 -1.31
C GLN A 334 -15.39 12.64 -2.24
N ALA A 335 -14.83 11.45 -2.31
CA ALA A 335 -13.68 11.09 -3.10
C ALA A 335 -13.88 9.74 -3.82
N CYS A 336 -13.17 9.54 -4.93
CA CYS A 336 -13.22 8.33 -5.76
C CYS A 336 -11.79 7.85 -6.04
N PHE A 337 -11.61 6.54 -6.27
CA PHE A 337 -10.34 5.98 -6.77
C PHE A 337 -10.32 5.84 -8.31
N CYS A 338 -11.24 6.49 -9.04
CA CYS A 338 -11.28 6.35 -10.50
C CYS A 338 -10.18 7.18 -11.16
N TRP A 339 -9.31 6.50 -11.90
CA TRP A 339 -8.49 7.13 -12.94
C TRP A 339 -9.31 7.28 -14.24
N CYS A 340 -10.30 8.17 -14.20
CA CYS A 340 -11.14 8.46 -15.35
C CYS A 340 -10.42 9.52 -16.20
N ALA A 341 -9.83 9.12 -17.34
CA ALA A 341 -8.94 9.94 -18.17
C ALA A 341 -9.53 11.28 -18.62
N ASP A 342 -10.85 11.41 -18.67
CA ASP A 342 -11.53 12.59 -19.23
C ASP A 342 -11.97 13.63 -18.18
N THR A 343 -11.84 13.36 -16.87
CA THR A 343 -12.49 14.20 -15.82
C THR A 343 -11.65 14.49 -14.58
N GLY A 344 -10.46 13.90 -14.41
CA GLY A 344 -9.65 14.14 -13.20
C GLY A 344 -10.34 13.72 -11.89
N CYS A 345 -11.26 12.73 -11.94
CA CYS A 345 -12.11 12.34 -10.80
C CYS A 345 -11.33 12.05 -9.52
N ALA A 346 -10.15 11.42 -9.62
CA ALA A 346 -9.31 11.07 -8.48
C ALA A 346 -8.74 12.30 -7.74
N GLU A 347 -8.57 13.41 -8.46
CA GLU A 347 -8.02 14.67 -7.93
C GLU A 347 -9.13 15.62 -7.46
N ALA A 348 -10.33 15.49 -8.02
CA ALA A 348 -11.50 16.27 -7.63
C ALA A 348 -12.11 15.78 -6.31
N ARG A 349 -12.51 16.73 -5.46
CA ARG A 349 -13.22 16.47 -4.21
C ARG A 349 -14.57 17.17 -4.24
N HIS A 350 -15.65 16.45 -3.95
CA HIS A 350 -16.97 17.04 -3.84
C HIS A 350 -17.31 17.28 -2.37
N VAL A 351 -17.57 18.52 -1.98
CA VAL A 351 -17.96 18.82 -0.58
C VAL A 351 -19.40 18.36 -0.36
N VAL A 352 -19.58 17.32 0.46
CA VAL A 352 -20.88 16.77 0.84
C VAL A 352 -21.48 17.57 2.00
N ALA A 353 -20.65 18.04 2.93
CA ALA A 353 -21.07 18.93 4.01
C ALA A 353 -19.96 19.94 4.37
N GLY A 354 -20.35 21.18 4.66
CA GLY A 354 -19.44 22.29 4.97
C GLY A 354 -19.02 22.39 6.44
N GLU A 355 -18.52 23.58 6.81
CA GLU A 355 -18.07 23.88 8.18
C GLU A 355 -19.20 23.76 9.20
N GLY A 356 -18.86 23.20 10.38
CA GLY A 356 -19.81 23.02 11.48
C GLY A 356 -20.78 21.86 11.31
N ASN A 357 -20.55 20.94 10.36
CA ASN A 357 -21.40 19.76 10.20
C ASN A 357 -21.32 18.84 11.44
N ALA A 358 -22.44 18.18 11.73
CA ALA A 358 -22.60 17.33 12.90
C ALA A 358 -21.58 16.18 12.96
N LEU A 359 -21.17 15.65 11.80
CA LEU A 359 -20.22 14.54 11.72
C LEU A 359 -18.81 14.98 12.14
N SER A 360 -18.32 16.10 11.62
CA SER A 360 -17.05 16.70 12.04
C SER A 360 -17.04 17.03 13.53
N ALA A 361 -18.16 17.57 14.07
CA ALA A 361 -18.29 17.86 15.49
C ALA A 361 -18.31 16.59 16.36
N ALA A 362 -18.99 15.52 15.91
CA ALA A 362 -19.03 14.24 16.61
C ALA A 362 -17.64 13.57 16.67
N ILE A 363 -16.85 13.68 15.60
CA ILE A 363 -15.54 13.02 15.51
C ILE A 363 -14.45 13.80 16.27
N PHE A 364 -14.38 15.12 16.08
CA PHE A 364 -13.28 15.96 16.58
C PHE A 364 -13.64 16.78 17.83
N GLY A 365 -14.88 16.65 18.32
CA GLY A 365 -15.41 17.41 19.44
C GLY A 365 -15.78 18.85 19.06
N SER A 366 -16.77 19.39 19.75
CA SER A 366 -17.14 20.81 19.72
C SER A 366 -16.15 21.65 20.53
N SER A 367 -14.85 21.54 20.24
CA SER A 367 -13.87 22.47 20.82
C SER A 367 -14.06 23.83 20.16
N SER A 368 -14.31 24.84 21.00
CA SER A 368 -14.53 26.23 20.63
C SER A 368 -13.52 26.72 19.61
N MET A 369 -13.97 26.89 18.37
CA MET A 369 -13.25 27.66 17.37
C MET A 369 -13.12 29.12 17.86
N PRO A 370 -12.02 29.82 17.55
CA PRO A 370 -11.90 31.24 17.82
C PRO A 370 -13.07 31.98 17.15
N THR A 371 -13.82 32.73 17.96
CA THR A 371 -14.91 33.59 17.51
C THR A 371 -14.46 34.45 16.34
N ARG A 372 -15.15 34.30 15.20
CA ARG A 372 -15.07 35.19 14.04
C ARG A 372 -15.09 36.65 14.50
N ALA A 373 -14.09 37.43 14.08
CA ALA A 373 -14.26 38.87 13.97
C ALA A 373 -15.38 39.14 12.95
N ARG A 374 -16.38 39.91 13.41
CA ARG A 374 -17.62 40.27 12.73
C ARG A 374 -17.42 40.69 11.26
N ALA A 375 -18.33 40.18 10.43
CA ALA A 375 -18.72 40.84 9.18
C ALA A 375 -19.19 42.27 9.47
N ARG A 376 -18.64 43.24 8.73
CA ARG A 376 -19.30 44.53 8.50
C ARG A 376 -20.14 44.39 7.24
N SER A 377 -21.44 44.55 7.40
CA SER A 377 -22.38 44.79 6.31
C SER A 377 -22.14 46.19 5.73
N THR A 378 -21.95 46.27 4.42
CA THR A 378 -22.39 47.43 3.64
C THR A 378 -22.92 46.90 2.30
N ASN A 379 -24.23 47.01 2.11
CA ASN A 379 -24.89 47.01 0.80
C ASN A 379 -24.25 48.09 -0.09
N VAL A 380 -24.04 47.83 -1.38
CA VAL A 380 -24.44 48.70 -2.52
C VAL A 380 -24.27 47.90 -3.83
N ALA A 381 -25.38 47.82 -4.58
CA ALA A 381 -25.59 47.77 -6.03
C ALA A 381 -24.69 46.92 -6.97
N ALA A 382 -25.40 46.18 -7.83
CA ALA A 382 -24.92 45.60 -9.07
C ALA A 382 -24.29 46.65 -10.00
N VAL A 383 -23.08 46.36 -10.50
CA VAL A 383 -22.51 46.93 -11.72
C VAL A 383 -21.79 45.82 -12.49
N VAL A 384 -22.00 45.82 -13.80
CA VAL A 384 -21.63 44.83 -14.81
C VAL A 384 -20.19 45.10 -15.34
N MET A 385 -19.36 44.04 -15.41
CA MET A 385 -18.14 43.82 -16.26
C MET A 385 -16.87 44.69 -16.01
N PRO A 386 -15.65 44.33 -16.50
CA PRO A 386 -15.14 43.10 -17.13
C PRO A 386 -13.85 42.50 -16.50
N SER A 387 -13.44 41.35 -17.04
CA SER A 387 -12.22 40.56 -16.78
C SER A 387 -10.89 41.31 -16.93
N THR A 388 -9.99 41.21 -15.95
CA THR A 388 -8.58 41.67 -16.04
C THR A 388 -7.61 40.73 -15.32
N THR A 389 -7.31 39.57 -15.93
CA THR A 389 -6.20 38.69 -15.52
C THR A 389 -5.04 38.74 -16.51
N SER A 390 -4.72 39.92 -17.07
CA SER A 390 -3.66 40.05 -18.09
C SER A 390 -2.56 41.06 -17.77
N HIS A 391 -2.54 41.71 -16.59
CA HIS A 391 -1.52 42.72 -16.28
C HIS A 391 -0.48 42.33 -15.20
N ALA A 392 -0.69 41.21 -14.51
CA ALA A 392 0.27 40.71 -13.52
C ALA A 392 1.38 39.82 -14.11
N ILE A 393 1.19 39.30 -15.34
CA ILE A 393 2.16 38.41 -16.00
C ILE A 393 3.19 39.20 -16.83
N GLU A 394 2.86 40.38 -17.34
CA GLU A 394 3.80 41.19 -18.13
C GLU A 394 4.86 41.92 -17.30
N CYS A 395 4.58 42.24 -16.03
CA CYS A 395 5.57 42.90 -15.14
C CYS A 395 6.66 41.95 -14.61
N LEU A 396 6.44 40.63 -14.59
CA LEU A 396 7.45 39.66 -14.14
C LEU A 396 8.41 39.26 -15.27
N ALA A 397 7.93 39.22 -16.52
CA ALA A 397 8.74 38.93 -17.71
C ALA A 397 9.74 40.05 -18.06
N ALA A 398 9.42 41.31 -17.77
CA ALA A 398 10.33 42.45 -18.01
C ALA A 398 11.49 42.52 -17.02
N ARG A 399 11.35 41.92 -15.81
CA ARG A 399 12.37 41.95 -14.76
C ARG A 399 13.45 40.86 -14.93
N ILE A 400 13.07 39.72 -15.51
CA ILE A 400 14.00 38.61 -15.81
C ILE A 400 14.87 38.92 -17.05
N LYS A 401 14.38 39.73 -17.99
CA LYS A 401 15.13 40.09 -19.21
C LYS A 401 16.24 41.13 -18.97
N ARG A 402 16.20 41.92 -17.89
CA ARG A 402 17.25 42.90 -17.53
C ARG A 402 18.40 42.33 -16.71
N GLN A 403 18.25 41.16 -16.08
CA GLN A 403 19.33 40.51 -15.31
C GLN A 403 20.22 39.57 -16.15
N ARG A 404 19.90 39.33 -17.43
CA ARG A 404 20.69 38.51 -18.36
C ARG A 404 21.54 39.31 -19.36
N LEU A 405 21.63 40.63 -19.21
CA LEU A 405 22.46 41.50 -20.08
C LEU A 405 23.56 42.24 -19.30
N SER A 406 23.88 41.80 -18.08
CA SER A 406 24.95 42.38 -17.27
C SER A 406 25.78 41.32 -16.52
N ASN A 407 25.97 40.14 -17.13
CA ASN A 407 27.00 39.16 -16.79
C ASN A 407 27.51 38.51 -18.07
#